data_AF-A0A2U2UFM4-F1
#
_entry.id   AF-A0A2U2UFM4-F1
#
_cell.length_a   1.000
_cell.length_b   1.000
_cell.length_c   1.000
_cell.angle_alpha   90.00
_cell.angle_beta   90.00
_cell.angle_gamma   90.00
#
_symmetry.space_group_name_H-M   'P 1'
#
loop_
_entity.id
_entity.type
_entity.pdbx_description
1 polymer ?
#
loop_
_entity_poly.entity_id
_entity_poly.type
_entity_poly.pdbx_seq_one_letter_code
_entity_poly.pdbx_strand_id
1 'polypeptide(L)'
;MLDPADLPPDDILDYVAIDTDKTGHLRVRVVEGKKHLRAVQEYLTRLRARHQGRVGDFEFTTLDVIARLRQDTTTAGDESVINPVQQKMLGYIRHSASLGASDLHMTPGRDNTDFTYVEARVHGE
;
A
#
# COMPACT_ATOMS: atom_id res chain seq x y z
N MET A 1 4.06 -12.37 11.00
CA MET A 1 4.51 -11.12 10.35
C MET A 1 5.60 -11.49 9.38
N LEU A 2 5.50 -11.06 8.12
CA LEU A 2 6.53 -11.30 7.10
C LEU A 2 7.81 -10.51 7.46
N ASP A 3 8.98 -11.13 7.32
CA ASP A 3 10.24 -10.43 7.47
C ASP A 3 10.42 -9.46 6.29
N PRO A 4 10.87 -8.21 6.49
CA PRO A 4 11.20 -7.31 5.39
C PRO A 4 12.12 -7.94 4.32
N ALA A 5 13.01 -8.86 4.72
CA ALA A 5 13.88 -9.56 3.80
C ALA A 5 13.15 -10.55 2.87
N ASP A 6 11.91 -10.93 3.19
CA ASP A 6 11.07 -11.85 2.42
C ASP A 6 10.20 -11.15 1.38
N LEU A 7 10.10 -9.81 1.46
CA LEU A 7 9.35 -9.03 0.49
C LEU A 7 10.02 -9.13 -0.89
N PRO A 8 9.22 -9.12 -1.98
CA PRO A 8 9.77 -8.99 -3.32
C PRO A 8 10.55 -7.67 -3.44
N PRO A 9 11.73 -7.67 -4.08
CA PRO A 9 12.43 -6.43 -4.38
C PRO A 9 11.65 -5.54 -5.36
N ASP A 10 11.93 -4.24 -5.36
CA ASP A 10 11.15 -3.21 -6.07
C ASP A 10 10.99 -3.46 -7.57
N ASP A 11 11.97 -4.11 -8.21
CA ASP A 11 11.98 -4.45 -9.63
C ASP A 11 10.98 -5.57 -10.01
N ILE A 12 10.58 -6.38 -9.03
CA ILE A 12 9.59 -7.47 -9.18
C ILE A 12 8.45 -7.39 -8.15
N LEU A 13 8.33 -6.26 -7.46
CA LEU A 13 7.03 -5.73 -7.08
C LEU A 13 6.16 -5.70 -8.36
N ASP A 14 4.89 -5.39 -8.39
CA ASP A 14 3.97 -5.51 -9.54
C ASP A 14 3.76 -6.92 -10.12
N TYR A 15 4.76 -7.81 -10.09
CA TYR A 15 4.68 -9.16 -10.65
C TYR A 15 4.59 -10.24 -9.60
N VAL A 16 5.02 -9.96 -8.36
CA VAL A 16 5.02 -10.93 -7.27
C VAL A 16 4.31 -10.34 -6.06
N ALA A 17 3.44 -11.15 -5.45
CA ALA A 17 2.81 -10.87 -4.17
C ALA A 17 3.05 -12.04 -3.22
N ILE A 18 3.27 -11.72 -1.95
CA ILE A 18 3.45 -12.69 -0.88
C ILE A 18 2.48 -12.37 0.25
N ASP A 19 1.87 -13.40 0.80
CA ASP A 19 1.00 -13.32 1.96
C ASP A 19 1.24 -14.53 2.88
N THR A 20 0.89 -14.39 4.16
CA THR A 20 0.92 -15.50 5.13
C THR A 20 -0.49 -15.98 5.38
N ASP A 21 -0.75 -17.27 5.17
CA ASP A 21 -2.07 -17.81 5.48
C ASP A 21 -2.30 -18.01 6.98
N LYS A 22 -3.54 -18.37 7.34
CA LYS A 22 -3.96 -18.58 8.74
C LYS A 22 -3.17 -19.65 9.49
N THR A 23 -2.44 -20.50 8.77
CA THR A 23 -1.61 -21.57 9.32
C THR A 23 -0.13 -21.20 9.40
N GLY A 24 0.24 -20.00 8.98
CA GLY A 24 1.62 -19.51 9.00
C GLY A 24 2.45 -19.94 7.80
N HIS A 25 1.82 -20.51 6.76
CA HIS A 25 2.46 -20.85 5.48
C HIS A 25 2.47 -19.63 4.56
N LEU A 26 3.56 -19.50 3.80
CA LEU A 26 3.75 -18.44 2.82
C LEU A 26 3.06 -18.83 1.50
N ARG A 27 2.11 -18.01 1.09
CA ARG A 27 1.47 -18.07 -0.23
C ARG A 27 2.10 -17.03 -1.13
N VAL A 28 2.59 -17.48 -2.27
CA VAL A 28 3.27 -16.62 -3.23
C VAL A 28 2.54 -16.69 -4.55
N ARG A 29 2.17 -15.53 -5.07
CA ARG A 29 1.50 -15.36 -6.35
C ARG A 29 2.40 -14.62 -7.31
N VAL A 30 2.43 -15.09 -8.55
CA VAL A 30 3.33 -14.59 -9.60
C VAL A 30 2.54 -14.35 -10.87
N VAL A 31 2.77 -13.22 -11.55
CA VAL A 31 2.19 -12.96 -12.86
C VAL A 31 2.70 -13.99 -13.87
N GLU A 32 1.78 -14.72 -14.51
CA GLU A 32 2.12 -15.85 -15.37
C GLU A 32 3.09 -15.47 -16.50
N GLY A 33 2.84 -14.34 -17.18
CA GLY A 33 3.70 -13.83 -18.24
C GLY A 33 5.09 -13.36 -17.79
N LYS A 34 5.35 -13.34 -16.48
CA LYS A 34 6.60 -12.84 -15.87
C LYS A 34 7.37 -13.93 -15.12
N LYS A 35 6.86 -15.17 -15.06
CA LYS A 35 7.49 -16.30 -14.36
C LYS A 35 8.89 -16.69 -14.87
N HIS A 36 9.20 -16.32 -16.11
CA HIS A 36 10.49 -16.61 -16.75
C HIS A 36 11.54 -15.52 -16.51
N LEU A 37 11.19 -14.40 -15.88
CA LEU A 37 12.17 -13.37 -15.55
C LEU A 37 13.17 -13.91 -14.54
N ARG A 38 14.46 -13.68 -14.80
CA ARG A 38 15.55 -14.12 -13.91
C ARG A 38 15.37 -13.61 -12.49
N ALA A 39 15.03 -12.33 -12.32
CA ALA A 39 14.82 -11.72 -11.00
C ALA A 39 13.69 -12.41 -10.21
N VAL A 40 12.59 -12.78 -10.89
CA VAL A 40 11.49 -13.54 -10.27
C VAL A 40 11.97 -14.92 -9.84
N GLN A 41 12.69 -15.65 -10.69
CA GLN A 41 13.20 -16.99 -10.35
C GLN A 41 14.21 -16.97 -9.19
N GLU A 42 15.11 -15.98 -9.17
CA GLU A 42 16.08 -15.79 -8.09
C GLU A 42 15.39 -15.49 -6.76
N TYR A 43 14.38 -14.61 -6.77
CA TYR A 43 13.57 -14.32 -5.60
C TYR A 43 12.85 -15.58 -5.06
N LEU A 44 12.14 -16.30 -5.93
CA LEU A 44 11.39 -17.50 -5.54
C LEU A 44 12.30 -18.60 -4.98
N THR A 45 13.48 -18.78 -5.58
CA THR A 45 14.48 -19.74 -5.12
C THR A 45 15.03 -19.35 -3.76
N ARG A 46 15.38 -18.07 -3.57
CA ARG A 46 15.85 -17.53 -2.29
C ARG A 46 14.81 -17.70 -1.19
N LEU A 47 13.54 -17.40 -1.49
CA LEU A 47 12.44 -17.51 -0.54
C LEU A 47 12.22 -18.95 -0.08
N ARG A 48 12.22 -19.92 -1.01
CA ARG A 48 12.13 -21.35 -0.69
C ARG A 48 13.31 -21.84 0.14
N ALA A 49 14.53 -21.38 -0.18
CA ALA A 49 15.72 -21.76 0.57
C ALA A 49 15.67 -21.27 2.03
N ARG A 50 15.11 -20.09 2.27
CA ARG A 50 14.99 -19.48 3.61
C ARG A 50 13.86 -20.10 4.44
N HIS A 51 12.74 -20.45 3.80
CA HIS A 51 11.52 -20.93 4.47
C HIS A 51 11.20 -22.37 4.09
N GLN A 52 12.15 -23.28 4.34
CA GLN A 52 12.03 -24.70 4.01
C GLN A 52 10.76 -25.30 4.63
N GLY A 53 9.90 -25.89 3.80
CA GLY A 53 8.64 -26.50 4.22
C GLY A 53 7.51 -25.53 4.57
N ARG A 54 7.75 -24.21 4.55
CA ARG A 54 6.74 -23.18 4.85
C ARG A 54 6.24 -22.43 3.62
N VAL A 55 6.94 -22.52 2.49
CA VAL A 55 6.49 -21.95 1.21
C VAL A 55 5.68 -22.99 0.46
N GLY A 56 4.41 -22.67 0.16
CA GLY A 56 3.56 -23.52 -0.67
C GLY A 56 3.97 -23.53 -2.14
N ASP A 57 3.10 -24.11 -2.98
CA ASP A 57 3.24 -23.97 -4.43
C ASP A 57 3.03 -22.52 -4.87
N PHE A 58 3.69 -22.16 -5.97
CA PHE A 58 3.56 -20.84 -6.56
C PHE A 58 2.29 -20.78 -7.41
N GLU A 59 1.40 -19.87 -7.04
CA GLU A 59 0.17 -19.61 -7.79
C GLU A 59 0.49 -18.64 -8.94
N PHE A 60 0.24 -19.07 -10.18
CA PHE A 60 0.37 -18.19 -11.33
C PHE A 60 -0.96 -17.50 -11.61
N THR A 61 -0.91 -16.18 -11.77
CA THR A 61 -2.10 -15.34 -11.93
C THR A 61 -1.85 -14.19 -12.90
N THR A 62 -2.81 -13.28 -13.05
CA THR A 62 -2.72 -12.13 -13.93
C THR A 62 -2.27 -10.87 -13.18
N LEU A 63 -1.84 -9.85 -13.93
CA LEU A 63 -1.33 -8.60 -13.36
C LEU A 63 -2.38 -7.87 -12.52
N ASP A 64 -3.64 -7.87 -12.96
CA ASP A 64 -4.76 -7.25 -12.25
C ASP A 64 -5.05 -7.89 -10.90
N VAL A 65 -4.89 -9.21 -10.78
CA VAL A 65 -5.06 -9.93 -9.50
C VAL A 65 -3.97 -9.54 -8.52
N ILE A 66 -2.70 -9.45 -8.96
CA ILE A 66 -1.59 -8.99 -8.11
C ILE A 66 -1.79 -7.53 -7.68
N ALA A 67 -2.21 -6.65 -8.58
CA ALA A 67 -2.48 -5.25 -8.28
C ALA A 67 -3.59 -5.11 -7.22
N ARG A 68 -4.68 -5.88 -7.36
CA ARG A 68 -5.78 -5.89 -6.38
C ARG A 68 -5.33 -6.40 -5.01
N LEU A 69 -4.58 -7.50 -4.96
CA LEU A 69 -4.05 -8.04 -3.69
C LEU A 69 -3.17 -7.03 -2.96
N ARG A 70 -2.41 -6.22 -3.69
CA ARG A 70 -1.60 -5.15 -3.09
C ARG A 70 -2.46 -4.04 -2.53
N GLN A 71 -3.49 -3.61 -3.26
CA GLN A 71 -4.45 -2.63 -2.75
C GLN A 71 -5.12 -3.14 -1.47
N ASP A 72 -5.52 -4.42 -1.44
CA ASP A 72 -6.12 -5.04 -0.27
C ASP A 72 -5.13 -5.14 0.91
N THR A 73 -3.86 -5.49 0.66
CA THR A 73 -2.79 -5.50 1.67
C THR A 73 -2.42 -4.09 2.15
N THR A 74 -2.41 -3.09 1.28
CA THR A 74 -2.26 -1.67 1.68
C THR A 74 -3.44 -1.26 2.54
N THR A 75 -4.67 -1.63 2.18
CA THR A 75 -5.87 -1.26 2.94
C THR A 75 -5.97 -1.99 4.30
N ALA A 76 -5.48 -3.23 4.39
CA ALA A 76 -5.46 -4.02 5.63
C ALA A 76 -4.19 -3.79 6.49
N GLY A 77 -3.12 -3.28 5.88
CA GLY A 77 -1.83 -3.00 6.52
C GLY A 77 -1.63 -1.52 6.92
N ASP A 78 -2.41 -0.58 6.37
CA ASP A 78 -2.34 0.86 6.67
C ASP A 78 -3.18 1.30 7.89
N GLU A 79 -3.56 0.40 8.81
CA GLU A 79 -3.96 0.86 10.15
C GLU A 79 -2.77 1.39 10.97
N SER A 80 -1.54 1.33 10.46
CA SER A 80 -0.33 1.92 11.05
C SER A 80 0.71 2.13 9.94
N VAL A 81 0.89 3.29 9.32
CA VAL A 81 1.34 4.54 9.95
C VAL A 81 0.89 5.71 9.05
N ILE A 82 -0.31 6.22 9.28
CA ILE A 82 -0.64 7.57 8.81
C ILE A 82 0.31 8.52 9.54
N ASN A 83 1.21 9.19 8.82
CA ASN A 83 2.13 10.12 9.47
C ASN A 83 1.34 11.30 10.07
N PRO A 84 1.89 12.04 11.05
CA PRO A 84 1.15 13.10 11.74
C PRO A 84 0.57 14.18 10.81
N VAL A 85 1.24 14.46 9.68
CA VAL A 85 0.77 15.43 8.69
C VAL A 85 -0.42 14.88 7.92
N GLN A 86 -0.36 13.62 7.48
CA GLN A 86 -1.48 12.94 6.82
C GLN A 86 -2.70 12.83 7.75
N GLN A 87 -2.48 12.56 9.04
CA GLN A 87 -3.55 12.48 10.03
C GLN A 87 -4.22 13.85 10.22
N LYS A 88 -3.41 14.92 10.22
CA LYS A 88 -3.90 16.30 10.27
C LYS A 88 -4.71 16.67 9.03
N MET A 89 -4.25 16.29 7.84
CA MET A 89 -4.98 16.49 6.57
C MET A 89 -6.32 15.76 6.55
N LEU A 90 -6.34 14.49 6.97
CA LEU A 90 -7.58 13.73 7.12
C LEU A 90 -8.51 14.35 8.15
N GLY A 91 -7.97 14.93 9.22
CA GLY A 91 -8.71 15.73 10.19
C GLY A 91 -9.43 16.90 9.55
N TYR A 92 -8.74 17.70 8.72
CA TYR A 92 -9.36 18.82 7.99
C TYR A 92 -10.47 18.38 7.03
N ILE A 93 -10.25 17.29 6.30
CA ILE A 93 -11.25 16.73 5.38
C ILE A 93 -12.50 16.27 6.14
N ARG A 94 -12.31 15.49 7.22
CA ARG A 94 -13.43 15.01 8.06
C ARG A 94 -14.20 16.16 8.69
N HIS A 95 -13.50 17.18 9.17
CA HIS A 95 -14.12 18.34 9.76
C HIS A 95 -14.94 19.12 8.72
N SER A 96 -14.37 19.36 7.53
CA SER A 96 -15.08 20.03 6.42
C SER A 96 -16.34 19.26 6.00
N ALA A 97 -16.24 17.93 5.90
CA ALA A 97 -17.39 17.08 5.63
C ALA A 97 -18.47 17.18 6.72
N SER A 98 -18.07 17.24 8.00
CA SER A 98 -19.02 17.40 9.13
C SER A 98 -19.74 18.74 9.11
N LEU A 99 -19.14 19.78 8.51
CA LEU A 99 -19.75 21.08 8.30
C LEU A 99 -20.64 21.14 7.06
N GLY A 100 -20.67 20.08 6.24
CA GLY A 100 -21.38 20.10 4.94
C GLY A 100 -20.70 21.01 3.91
N ALA A 101 -19.40 21.24 4.04
CA ALA A 101 -18.65 22.09 3.13
C ALA A 101 -18.60 21.49 1.71
N SER A 102 -18.73 22.34 0.69
CA SER A 102 -18.54 21.93 -0.71
C SER A 102 -17.05 21.84 -1.07
N ASP A 103 -16.26 22.77 -0.55
CA ASP A 103 -14.85 22.95 -0.90
C ASP A 103 -14.00 23.20 0.34
N LEU A 104 -12.75 22.77 0.28
CA LEU A 104 -11.71 23.05 1.27
C LEU A 104 -10.54 23.73 0.56
N HIS A 105 -10.27 24.98 0.90
CA HIS A 105 -9.19 25.79 0.33
C HIS A 105 -7.99 25.84 1.28
N MET A 106 -6.79 25.70 0.73
CA MET A 106 -5.55 25.83 1.48
C MET A 106 -4.67 26.90 0.83
N THR A 107 -4.30 27.92 1.60
CA THR A 107 -3.52 29.06 1.10
C THR A 107 -2.27 29.24 1.94
N PRO A 108 -1.11 28.71 1.49
CA PRO A 108 0.18 28.96 2.12
C PRO A 108 0.63 30.41 1.89
N GLY A 109 1.18 31.06 2.91
CA GLY A 109 1.86 32.34 2.72
C GLY A 109 0.95 33.55 2.52
N ARG A 110 -0.36 33.41 2.78
CA ARG A 110 -1.30 34.53 2.70
C ARG A 110 -0.86 35.65 3.65
N ASP A 111 -0.97 36.88 3.16
CA ASP A 111 -0.60 38.12 3.87
C ASP A 111 0.88 38.17 4.30
N ASN A 112 1.79 37.53 3.54
CA ASN A 112 3.21 37.40 3.84
C ASN A 112 3.50 36.76 5.22
N THR A 113 2.60 35.88 5.67
CA THR A 113 2.78 35.14 6.92
C THR A 113 3.42 33.79 6.69
N ASP A 114 4.04 33.21 7.73
CA ASP A 114 4.53 31.82 7.69
C ASP A 114 3.40 30.78 7.85
N PHE A 115 2.14 31.22 7.89
CA PHE A 115 0.98 30.36 8.12
C PHE A 115 0.36 29.86 6.82
N THR A 116 -0.24 28.67 6.90
CA THR A 116 -1.15 28.16 5.86
C THR A 116 -2.58 28.29 6.38
N TYR A 117 -3.39 29.04 5.65
CA TYR A 117 -4.82 29.18 5.94
C TYR A 117 -5.56 27.97 5.38
N VAL A 118 -6.51 27.44 6.15
CA VAL A 118 -7.37 26.33 5.77
C VAL A 118 -8.81 26.79 5.95
N GLU A 119 -9.52 26.97 4.83
CA GLU A 119 -10.84 27.60 4.76
C GLU A 119 -11.83 26.60 4.16
N ALA A 120 -12.94 26.32 4.84
CA ALA A 120 -14.00 25.45 4.33
C ALA A 120 -15.17 26.31 3.84
N ARG A 121 -15.65 26.06 2.62
CA ARG A 121 -16.81 26.75 2.06
C ARG A 121 -18.09 25.99 2.36
N VAL A 122 -18.98 26.58 3.15
CA VAL A 122 -20.24 25.97 3.58
C VAL A 122 -21.39 26.76 2.98
N HIS A 123 -22.24 26.09 2.20
CA HIS A 123 -23.39 26.72 1.53
C HIS A 123 -23.05 27.92 0.63
N GLY A 124 -21.81 28.01 0.14
CA GLY A 124 -21.36 29.09 -0.74
C GLY A 124 -20.59 30.22 -0.06
N GLU A 125 -20.50 30.20 1.28
CA GLU A 125 -19.70 31.14 2.10
C GLU A 125 -18.41 30.49 2.61
#